data_AF-R7LGC2-F1
#
_entry.id   AF-R7LGC2-F1
#
_cell.length_a   1.000
_cell.length_b   1.000
_cell.length_c   1.000
_cell.angle_alpha   90.00
_cell.angle_beta   90.00
_cell.angle_gamma   90.00
#
_symmetry.space_group_name_H-M   'P 1'
#
loop_
_entity.id
_entity.type
_entity.pdbx_description
1 polymer ?
#
loop_
_entity_poly.entity_id
_entity_poly.type
_entity_poly.pdbx_seq_one_letter_code
_entity_poly.pdbx_strand_id
1 'polypeptide(L)'
;MDCGTQNCKFKNRTYPEFCLTTNLDQADLDWAMERYNDDRNHEVMVASAKVEYEGYCQLTRVEEIMTFARKIGARKIGIANCIGLINEARIFAQILRKNGFEPYAVICKVGGKAKTSVGIPAACEGIGAAMCNPILQARLLNEAHTDLNVVIGLCVGHDSLFYRYSEAYVTTLVTKDRVTGHNPAAALYTARSYYKKKLHMDE
;
A
#
# COMPACT_ATOMS: atom_id res chain seq x y z
N MET A 1 12.35 -6.25 15.88
CA MET A 1 13.47 -5.90 14.98
C MET A 1 14.57 -5.41 15.89
N ASP A 2 15.73 -6.06 15.82
CA ASP A 2 16.74 -5.95 16.88
C ASP A 2 17.81 -4.88 16.57
N CYS A 3 17.89 -4.43 15.31
CA CYS A 3 18.83 -3.39 14.90
C CYS A 3 18.30 -1.97 15.24
N GLY A 4 18.98 -1.29 16.17
CA GLY A 4 18.71 0.13 16.49
C GLY A 4 19.74 1.13 15.95
N THR A 5 20.84 0.68 15.33
CA THR A 5 22.02 1.55 15.09
C THR A 5 21.84 2.50 13.90
N GLN A 6 21.01 2.13 12.92
CA GLN A 6 20.79 2.84 11.66
C GLN A 6 22.08 3.14 10.88
N ASN A 7 23.12 2.31 11.05
CA ASN A 7 24.42 2.58 10.41
C ASN A 7 24.37 2.52 8.87
N CYS A 8 23.42 1.77 8.29
CA CYS A 8 23.16 1.78 6.86
C CYS A 8 22.89 3.18 6.29
N LYS A 9 22.37 4.11 7.12
CA LYS A 9 22.18 5.52 6.76
C LYS A 9 23.44 6.36 6.99
N PHE A 10 24.03 6.28 8.20
CA PHE A 10 25.08 7.21 8.63
C PHE A 10 26.50 6.80 8.22
N LYS A 11 26.75 5.51 8.02
CA LYS A 11 28.03 4.90 7.61
C LYS A 11 29.24 5.25 8.49
N ASN A 12 29.01 5.68 9.72
CA ASN A 12 30.03 6.09 10.68
C ASN A 12 29.80 5.54 12.11
N ARG A 13 28.89 4.57 12.24
CA ARG A 13 28.56 3.84 13.47
C ARG A 13 28.96 2.37 13.33
N THR A 14 28.63 1.54 14.32
CA THR A 14 28.91 0.10 14.32
C THR A 14 27.74 -0.68 13.72
N TYR A 15 28.03 -1.66 12.88
CA TYR A 15 27.07 -2.67 12.43
C TYR A 15 26.94 -3.78 13.48
N PRO A 16 25.72 -4.18 13.88
CA PRO A 16 25.54 -5.34 14.76
C PRO A 16 25.97 -6.64 14.05
N GLU A 17 26.32 -7.67 14.82
CA GLU A 17 26.79 -8.95 14.28
C GLU A 17 25.76 -9.62 13.34
N PHE A 18 24.47 -9.47 13.60
CA PHE A 18 23.39 -9.99 12.76
C PHE A 18 23.02 -9.07 11.58
N CYS A 19 23.83 -8.05 11.27
CA CYS A 19 23.49 -7.08 10.24
C CYS A 19 23.48 -7.71 8.85
N LEU A 20 22.32 -7.65 8.18
CA LEU A 20 22.19 -8.12 6.80
C LEU A 20 23.08 -7.35 5.82
N THR A 21 23.46 -6.10 6.09
CA THR A 21 24.36 -5.34 5.19
C THR A 21 25.78 -5.89 5.19
N THR A 22 26.30 -6.36 6.33
CA THR A 22 27.68 -6.89 6.42
C THR A 22 27.74 -8.39 6.17
N ASN A 23 26.63 -9.10 6.32
CA ASN A 23 26.54 -10.54 6.13
C ASN A 23 25.72 -10.92 4.88
N LEU A 24 25.52 -9.99 3.95
CA LEU A 24 24.81 -10.25 2.70
C LEU A 24 25.67 -11.14 1.80
N ASP A 25 25.06 -12.12 1.14
CA ASP A 25 25.71 -12.77 0.01
C ASP A 25 25.82 -11.78 -1.15
N GLN A 26 27.03 -11.62 -1.71
CA GLN A 26 27.25 -10.75 -2.85
C GLN A 26 26.35 -11.15 -4.04
N ALA A 27 26.06 -12.45 -4.21
CA ALA A 27 25.17 -12.93 -5.25
C ALA A 27 23.73 -12.38 -5.12
N ASP A 28 23.22 -12.21 -3.89
CA ASP A 28 21.89 -11.62 -3.65
C ASP A 28 21.88 -10.12 -4.00
N LEU A 29 22.97 -9.42 -3.70
CA LEU A 29 23.12 -8.01 -4.07
C LEU A 29 23.14 -7.85 -5.59
N ASP A 30 23.97 -8.63 -6.28
CA ASP A 30 24.10 -8.59 -7.73
C ASP A 30 22.76 -8.93 -8.41
N TRP A 31 22.08 -9.97 -7.94
CA TRP A 31 20.73 -10.37 -8.37
C TRP A 31 19.70 -9.23 -8.26
N ALA A 32 19.74 -8.46 -7.16
CA ALA A 32 18.84 -7.33 -6.96
C ALA A 32 19.21 -6.13 -7.85
N MET A 33 20.50 -5.86 -8.03
CA MET A 33 20.99 -4.76 -8.85
C MET A 33 20.66 -4.97 -10.34
N GLU A 34 20.74 -6.19 -10.83
CA GLU A 34 20.33 -6.55 -12.19
C GLU A 34 18.84 -6.25 -12.44
N ARG A 35 17.97 -6.58 -11.48
CA ARG A 35 16.51 -6.39 -11.59
C ARG A 35 16.04 -4.95 -11.66
N TYR A 36 16.85 -4.00 -11.21
CA TYR A 36 16.52 -2.61 -11.47
C TYR A 36 16.51 -2.29 -12.97
N ASN A 37 17.19 -3.07 -13.82
CA ASN A 37 17.16 -2.90 -15.26
C ASN A 37 15.99 -3.64 -15.94
N ASP A 38 15.19 -4.41 -15.20
CA ASP A 38 14.02 -5.11 -15.74
C ASP A 38 12.83 -4.16 -15.91
N ASP A 39 12.11 -4.31 -17.02
CA ASP A 39 10.89 -3.58 -17.38
C ASP A 39 10.99 -2.07 -17.12
N ARG A 40 10.24 -1.57 -16.13
CA ARG A 40 10.18 -0.16 -15.72
C ARG A 40 10.76 0.07 -14.33
N ASN A 41 11.45 -0.92 -13.75
CA ASN A 41 11.94 -0.85 -12.37
C ASN A 41 12.92 0.33 -12.19
N HIS A 42 13.82 0.56 -13.16
CA HIS A 42 14.76 1.68 -13.11
C HIS A 42 14.03 3.02 -13.08
N GLU A 43 13.10 3.22 -14.02
CA GLU A 43 12.29 4.43 -14.13
C GLU A 43 11.52 4.71 -12.83
N VAL A 44 10.84 3.68 -12.30
CA VAL A 44 10.05 3.75 -11.07
C VAL A 44 10.92 4.04 -9.84
N MET A 45 12.07 3.39 -9.72
CA MET A 45 12.99 3.61 -8.60
C MET A 45 13.55 5.04 -8.61
N VAL A 46 13.99 5.53 -9.77
CA VAL A 46 14.48 6.91 -9.93
C VAL A 46 13.37 7.92 -9.66
N ALA A 47 12.16 7.69 -10.16
CA ALA A 47 11.01 8.54 -9.87
C ALA A 47 10.69 8.58 -8.37
N SER A 48 10.72 7.43 -7.68
CA SER A 48 10.46 7.32 -6.24
C SER A 48 11.47 8.14 -5.42
N ALA A 49 12.77 8.01 -5.72
CA ALA A 49 13.82 8.77 -5.05
C ALA A 49 13.70 10.29 -5.29
N LYS A 50 13.29 10.71 -6.49
CA LYS A 50 13.03 12.13 -6.80
C LYS A 50 11.84 12.69 -6.02
N VAL A 51 10.75 11.92 -5.88
CA VAL A 51 9.59 12.33 -5.06
C VAL A 51 10.01 12.54 -3.61
N GLU A 52 10.79 11.61 -3.04
CA GLU A 52 11.33 11.75 -1.70
C GLU A 52 12.16 13.04 -1.57
N TYR A 53 13.16 13.23 -2.44
CA TYR A 53 14.04 14.40 -2.38
C TYR A 53 13.29 15.74 -2.51
N GLU A 54 12.39 15.84 -3.49
CA GLU A 54 11.65 17.08 -3.77
C GLU A 54 10.56 17.38 -2.74
N GLY A 55 9.99 16.33 -2.12
CA GLY A 55 8.82 16.42 -1.24
C GLY A 55 9.08 16.15 0.24
N TYR A 56 10.33 15.90 0.63
CA TYR A 56 10.69 15.44 1.97
C TYR A 56 10.13 16.36 3.07
N CYS A 57 9.24 15.82 3.91
CA CYS A 57 8.53 16.54 4.98
C CYS A 57 7.72 17.76 4.52
N GLN A 58 7.39 17.88 3.23
CA GLN A 58 6.59 18.98 2.67
C GLN A 58 5.29 18.47 2.05
N LEU A 59 5.33 17.36 1.31
CA LEU A 59 4.16 16.83 0.61
C LEU A 59 3.34 15.89 1.50
N THR A 60 2.02 16.00 1.40
CA THR A 60 1.09 14.98 1.90
C THR A 60 1.18 13.72 1.03
N ARG A 61 0.74 12.57 1.55
CA ARG A 61 0.67 11.32 0.76
C ARG A 61 -0.17 11.45 -0.52
N VAL A 62 -1.22 12.28 -0.52
CA VAL A 62 -2.02 12.56 -1.73
C VAL A 62 -1.17 13.28 -2.79
N GLU A 63 -0.37 14.26 -2.38
CA GLU A 63 0.54 14.99 -3.26
C GLU A 63 1.71 14.11 -3.72
N GLU A 64 2.30 13.29 -2.84
CA GLU A 64 3.33 12.32 -3.20
C GLU A 64 2.83 11.38 -4.30
N ILE A 65 1.61 10.83 -4.18
CA ILE A 65 1.02 9.95 -5.19
C ILE A 65 0.86 10.68 -6.53
N MET A 66 0.35 11.92 -6.53
CA MET A 66 0.21 12.69 -7.77
C MET A 66 1.56 13.04 -8.39
N THR A 67 2.54 13.43 -7.59
CA THR A 67 3.90 13.75 -8.07
C THR A 67 4.58 12.50 -8.63
N PHE A 68 4.47 11.37 -7.94
CA PHE A 68 4.96 10.08 -8.42
C PHE A 68 4.30 9.68 -9.73
N ALA A 69 2.97 9.74 -9.80
CA ALA A 69 2.21 9.41 -11.00
C ALA A 69 2.68 10.23 -12.22
N ARG A 70 2.88 11.55 -12.07
CA ARG A 70 3.42 12.39 -13.16
C ARG A 70 4.82 11.95 -13.60
N LYS A 71 5.71 11.62 -12.66
CA LYS A 71 7.10 11.24 -12.98
C LYS A 71 7.19 9.90 -13.73
N ILE A 72 6.26 8.99 -13.49
CA ILE A 72 6.17 7.70 -14.23
C ILE A 72 5.21 7.76 -15.42
N GLY A 73 4.76 8.96 -15.82
CA GLY A 73 3.83 9.14 -16.95
C GLY A 73 2.43 8.55 -16.75
N ALA A 74 2.03 8.22 -15.52
CA ALA A 74 0.72 7.67 -15.22
C ALA A 74 -0.38 8.75 -15.32
N ARG A 75 -1.42 8.48 -16.10
CA ARG A 75 -2.56 9.37 -16.30
C ARG A 75 -3.86 8.76 -15.78
N LYS A 76 -4.11 7.48 -16.08
CA LYS A 76 -5.28 6.74 -15.59
C LYS A 76 -4.95 6.08 -14.26
N ILE A 77 -5.56 6.59 -13.19
CA ILE A 77 -5.28 6.13 -11.82
C ILE A 77 -6.41 5.22 -11.36
N GLY A 78 -6.10 3.95 -11.14
CA GLY A 78 -7.03 3.01 -10.57
C GLY A 78 -7.20 3.23 -9.07
N ILE A 79 -8.44 3.11 -8.57
CA ILE A 79 -8.76 3.22 -7.16
C ILE A 79 -9.46 1.93 -6.71
N ALA A 80 -8.77 1.13 -5.90
CA ALA A 80 -9.35 -0.04 -5.25
C ALA A 80 -9.77 0.34 -3.83
N ASN A 81 -11.06 0.57 -3.61
CA ASN A 81 -11.54 1.08 -2.32
C ASN A 81 -12.45 0.11 -1.57
N CYS A 82 -12.43 0.19 -0.24
CA CYS A 82 -13.46 -0.43 0.56
C CYS A 82 -14.76 0.39 0.56
N ILE A 83 -15.90 -0.31 0.61
CA ILE A 83 -17.22 0.29 0.83
C ILE A 83 -17.28 1.19 2.07
N GLY A 84 -16.58 0.82 3.14
CA GLY A 84 -16.54 1.62 4.36
C GLY A 84 -15.60 2.83 4.31
N LEU A 85 -14.93 3.08 3.18
CA LEU A 85 -14.16 4.29 2.91
C LEU A 85 -14.57 4.89 1.54
N ILE A 86 -15.85 4.77 1.19
CA ILE A 86 -16.36 5.24 -0.11
C ILE A 86 -16.28 6.77 -0.25
N ASN A 87 -16.45 7.50 0.85
CA ASN A 87 -16.41 8.96 0.83
C ASN A 87 -14.99 9.46 0.57
N GLU A 88 -14.00 8.88 1.24
CA GLU A 88 -12.57 9.15 1.07
C GLU A 88 -12.14 8.84 -0.37
N ALA A 89 -12.59 7.70 -0.91
CA ALA A 89 -12.32 7.34 -2.31
C ALA A 89 -12.94 8.32 -3.30
N ARG A 90 -14.16 8.82 -3.04
CA ARG A 90 -14.82 9.84 -3.87
C ARG A 90 -14.06 11.17 -3.83
N ILE A 91 -13.63 11.61 -2.65
CA ILE A 91 -12.82 12.82 -2.47
C ILE A 91 -11.51 12.69 -3.24
N PHE A 92 -10.79 11.58 -3.08
CA PHE A 92 -9.54 11.33 -3.79
C PHE A 92 -9.73 11.32 -5.31
N ALA A 93 -10.78 10.66 -5.82
CA ALA A 93 -11.11 10.70 -7.25
C ALA A 93 -11.42 12.13 -7.74
N GLN A 94 -12.08 12.96 -6.94
CA GLN A 94 -12.31 14.37 -7.30
C GLN A 94 -11.02 15.17 -7.34
N ILE A 95 -10.11 14.97 -6.37
CA ILE A 95 -8.78 15.60 -6.35
C ILE A 95 -8.01 15.21 -7.61
N LEU A 96 -7.97 13.93 -7.96
CA LEU A 96 -7.30 13.44 -9.16
C LEU A 96 -7.84 14.09 -10.44
N ARG A 97 -9.18 14.13 -10.63
CA ARG A 97 -9.79 14.80 -11.79
C ARG A 97 -9.42 16.27 -11.88
N LYS A 98 -9.47 16.99 -10.75
CA LYS A 98 -9.09 18.41 -10.69
C LYS A 98 -7.62 18.65 -11.01
N ASN A 99 -6.77 17.64 -10.88
CA ASN A 99 -5.32 17.70 -11.13
C ASN A 99 -4.90 17.06 -12.45
N GLY A 100 -5.85 16.82 -13.37
CA GLY A 100 -5.57 16.35 -14.73
C GLY A 100 -5.43 14.83 -14.91
N PHE A 101 -5.73 14.04 -13.87
CA PHE A 101 -5.73 12.58 -13.96
C PHE A 101 -7.10 12.02 -14.33
N GLU A 102 -7.12 10.75 -14.75
CA GLU A 102 -8.31 10.00 -15.14
C GLU A 102 -8.59 8.88 -14.11
N PRO A 103 -9.29 9.15 -12.99
CA PRO A 103 -9.51 8.13 -11.99
C PRO A 103 -10.57 7.11 -12.42
N TYR A 104 -10.27 5.83 -12.22
CA TYR A 104 -11.19 4.71 -12.42
C TYR A 104 -11.29 3.90 -11.13
N ALA A 105 -12.46 3.86 -10.49
CA ALA A 105 -12.63 3.26 -9.17
C ALA A 105 -13.42 1.95 -9.22
N VAL A 106 -12.95 0.94 -8.47
CA VAL A 106 -13.66 -0.33 -8.27
C VAL A 106 -13.82 -0.60 -6.78
N ILE A 107 -15.07 -0.76 -6.33
CA ILE A 107 -15.43 -0.97 -4.93
C ILE A 107 -15.24 -2.42 -4.49
N CYS A 108 -14.89 -2.64 -3.22
CA CYS A 108 -14.54 -3.98 -2.71
C CYS A 108 -15.65 -5.03 -2.80
N LYS A 109 -16.91 -4.63 -2.91
CA LYS A 109 -18.07 -5.54 -3.02
C LYS A 109 -18.47 -5.85 -4.46
N VAL A 110 -17.64 -5.49 -5.43
CA VAL A 110 -17.89 -5.75 -6.85
C VAL A 110 -18.22 -7.24 -7.09
N GLY A 111 -19.25 -7.48 -7.88
CA GLY A 111 -19.81 -8.82 -8.14
C GLY A 111 -20.83 -9.31 -7.10
N GLY A 112 -20.90 -8.73 -5.90
CA GLY A 112 -22.00 -8.96 -4.94
C GLY A 112 -22.20 -10.40 -4.47
N LYS A 113 -21.18 -11.27 -4.60
CA LYS A 113 -21.28 -12.68 -4.25
C LYS A 113 -21.45 -12.88 -2.73
N ALA A 114 -22.25 -13.87 -2.34
CA ALA A 114 -22.39 -14.26 -0.94
C ALA A 114 -21.05 -14.84 -0.41
N LYS A 115 -20.76 -14.62 0.87
CA LYS A 115 -19.56 -15.16 1.52
C LYS A 115 -19.50 -16.69 1.43
N THR A 116 -20.63 -17.34 1.68
CA THR A 116 -20.78 -18.80 1.60
C THR A 116 -20.42 -19.38 0.24
N SER A 117 -20.54 -18.62 -0.85
CA SER A 117 -20.23 -19.11 -2.22
C SER A 117 -18.76 -19.47 -2.46
N VAL A 118 -17.85 -19.02 -1.59
CA VAL A 118 -16.41 -19.32 -1.65
C VAL A 118 -15.91 -20.04 -0.39
N GLY A 119 -16.82 -20.67 0.37
CA GLY A 119 -16.48 -21.44 1.56
C GLY A 119 -16.25 -20.61 2.83
N ILE A 120 -16.56 -19.30 2.83
CA ILE A 120 -16.51 -18.50 4.06
C ILE A 120 -17.70 -18.92 4.94
N PRO A 121 -17.50 -19.18 6.25
CA PRO A 121 -18.57 -19.57 7.16
C PRO A 121 -19.74 -18.58 7.17
N ALA A 122 -20.98 -19.10 7.19
CA ALA A 122 -22.20 -18.28 7.21
C ALA A 122 -22.24 -17.30 8.41
N ALA A 123 -21.65 -17.67 9.55
CA ALA A 123 -21.53 -16.77 10.70
C ALA A 123 -20.81 -15.45 10.36
N CYS A 124 -19.89 -15.45 9.39
CA CYS A 124 -19.22 -14.24 8.94
C CYS A 124 -20.16 -13.28 8.19
N GLU A 125 -21.34 -13.71 7.74
CA GLU A 125 -22.35 -12.85 7.11
C GLU A 125 -23.03 -11.90 8.11
N GLY A 126 -22.86 -12.10 9.41
CA GLY A 126 -23.39 -11.20 10.46
C GLY A 126 -22.89 -9.76 10.39
N ILE A 127 -21.78 -9.50 9.69
CA ILE A 127 -21.25 -8.16 9.40
C ILE A 127 -21.45 -7.74 7.94
N GLY A 128 -22.31 -8.43 7.21
CA GLY A 128 -22.67 -8.19 5.81
C GLY A 128 -22.57 -9.45 4.94
N ALA A 129 -23.60 -9.71 4.13
CA ALA A 129 -23.74 -10.93 3.33
C ALA A 129 -22.74 -11.03 2.16
N ALA A 130 -22.46 -9.91 1.49
CA ALA A 130 -21.57 -9.90 0.34
C ALA A 130 -20.10 -10.05 0.76
N MET A 131 -19.34 -10.90 0.06
CA MET A 131 -17.89 -10.99 0.20
C MET A 131 -17.19 -9.75 -0.38
N CYS A 132 -15.97 -9.49 0.06
CA CYS A 132 -15.10 -8.61 -0.71
C CYS A 132 -14.47 -9.41 -1.85
N ASN A 133 -14.29 -8.82 -3.03
CA ASN A 133 -13.73 -9.48 -4.19
C ASN A 133 -12.50 -8.72 -4.74
N PRO A 134 -11.36 -8.75 -4.02
CA PRO A 134 -10.17 -8.01 -4.41
C PRO A 134 -9.54 -8.50 -5.72
N ILE A 135 -9.71 -9.78 -6.06
CA ILE A 135 -9.25 -10.35 -7.33
C ILE A 135 -10.05 -9.74 -8.48
N LEU A 136 -11.38 -9.62 -8.35
CA LEU A 136 -12.19 -8.94 -9.35
C LEU A 136 -11.93 -7.44 -9.40
N GLN A 137 -11.60 -6.80 -8.26
CA GLN A 137 -11.14 -5.40 -8.29
C GLN A 137 -9.89 -5.24 -9.16
N ALA A 138 -8.85 -6.07 -8.92
CA ALA A 138 -7.62 -6.03 -9.71
C ALA A 138 -7.89 -6.31 -11.18
N ARG A 139 -8.66 -7.36 -11.50
CA ARG A 139 -9.02 -7.70 -12.88
C ARG A 139 -9.70 -6.55 -13.62
N LEU A 140 -10.69 -5.90 -13.01
CA LEU A 140 -11.40 -4.79 -13.66
C LEU A 140 -10.53 -3.55 -13.85
N LEU A 141 -9.55 -3.33 -12.97
CA LEU A 141 -8.56 -2.25 -13.14
C LEU A 141 -7.54 -2.59 -14.24
N ASN A 142 -7.10 -3.84 -14.34
CA ASN A 142 -6.25 -4.31 -15.44
C ASN A 142 -6.99 -4.20 -16.79
N GLU A 143 -8.26 -4.63 -16.86
CA GLU A 143 -9.13 -4.47 -18.05
C GLU A 143 -9.35 -2.99 -18.42
N ALA A 144 -9.34 -2.10 -17.43
CA ALA A 144 -9.42 -0.66 -17.65
C ALA A 144 -8.06 -0.03 -18.06
N HIS A 145 -6.97 -0.83 -18.09
CA HIS A 145 -5.60 -0.40 -18.39
C HIS A 145 -5.18 0.83 -17.56
N THR A 146 -5.33 0.75 -16.24
CA THR A 146 -4.85 1.78 -15.32
C THR A 146 -3.32 1.77 -15.25
N ASP A 147 -2.70 2.95 -15.17
CA ASP A 147 -1.24 3.09 -15.17
C ASP A 147 -0.62 2.93 -13.77
N LEU A 148 -1.39 3.30 -12.73
CA LEU A 148 -1.03 3.19 -11.32
C LEU A 148 -2.30 2.89 -10.51
N ASN A 149 -2.22 1.95 -9.58
CA ASN A 149 -3.32 1.62 -8.69
C ASN A 149 -3.10 2.16 -7.27
N VAL A 150 -4.15 2.72 -6.69
CA VAL A 150 -4.17 3.27 -5.33
C VAL A 150 -5.19 2.51 -4.48
N VAL A 151 -4.71 1.87 -3.43
CA VAL A 151 -5.55 1.21 -2.43
C VAL A 151 -6.05 2.21 -1.39
N ILE A 152 -7.36 2.20 -1.16
CA ILE A 152 -8.02 3.00 -0.13
C ILE A 152 -8.79 2.09 0.81
N GLY A 153 -8.10 1.70 1.88
CA GLY A 153 -8.67 1.03 3.03
C GLY A 153 -9.22 -0.35 2.72
N LEU A 154 -8.57 -1.17 1.89
CA LEU A 154 -8.89 -2.60 1.84
C LEU A 154 -8.57 -3.26 3.20
N CYS A 155 -9.26 -4.35 3.55
CA CYS A 155 -8.92 -5.07 4.79
C CYS A 155 -7.66 -5.90 4.56
N VAL A 156 -6.92 -6.17 5.64
CA VAL A 156 -5.78 -7.10 5.65
C VAL A 156 -6.16 -8.42 4.98
N GLY A 157 -5.29 -8.90 4.10
CA GLY A 157 -5.48 -10.11 3.28
C GLY A 157 -6.24 -9.84 1.99
N HIS A 158 -7.25 -8.97 1.99
CA HIS A 158 -7.88 -8.53 0.74
C HIS A 158 -6.98 -7.57 -0.05
N ASP A 159 -6.28 -6.67 0.64
CA ASP A 159 -5.23 -5.83 0.06
C ASP A 159 -4.10 -6.66 -0.55
N SER A 160 -3.66 -7.71 0.15
CA SER A 160 -2.58 -8.60 -0.27
C SER A 160 -2.96 -9.38 -1.54
N LEU A 161 -4.21 -9.87 -1.60
CA LEU A 161 -4.75 -10.46 -2.83
C LEU A 161 -4.82 -9.43 -3.95
N PHE A 162 -5.26 -8.20 -3.67
CA PHE A 162 -5.27 -7.15 -4.69
C PHE A 162 -3.86 -6.89 -5.26
N TYR A 163 -2.85 -6.73 -4.40
CA TYR A 163 -1.46 -6.53 -4.83
C TYR A 163 -0.94 -7.66 -5.69
N ARG A 164 -1.28 -8.91 -5.35
CA ARG A 164 -0.84 -10.10 -6.10
C ARG A 164 -1.41 -10.17 -7.53
N TYR A 165 -2.60 -9.61 -7.78
CA TYR A 165 -3.29 -9.71 -9.06
C TYR A 165 -3.31 -8.40 -9.87
N SER A 166 -2.80 -7.31 -9.31
CA SER A 166 -2.64 -6.04 -10.04
C SER A 166 -1.49 -6.15 -11.03
N GLU A 167 -1.72 -5.77 -12.29
CA GLU A 167 -0.67 -5.68 -13.30
C GLU A 167 0.10 -4.35 -13.19
N ALA A 168 -0.60 -3.26 -12.87
CA ALA A 168 0.04 -1.98 -12.59
C ALA A 168 0.69 -1.97 -11.20
N TYR A 169 1.71 -1.13 -11.02
CA TYR A 169 2.25 -0.84 -9.68
C TYR A 169 1.15 -0.34 -8.76
N VAL A 170 1.27 -0.68 -7.46
CA VAL A 170 0.26 -0.34 -6.46
C VAL A 170 0.90 0.44 -5.32
N THR A 171 0.20 1.49 -4.86
CA THR A 171 0.49 2.17 -3.61
C THR A 171 -0.75 2.25 -2.73
N THR A 172 -0.57 2.49 -1.44
CA THR A 172 -1.68 2.65 -0.49
C THR A 172 -1.75 4.09 -0.02
N LEU A 173 -2.94 4.70 -0.17
CA LEU A 173 -3.23 6.01 0.41
C LEU A 173 -3.72 5.87 1.85
N VAL A 174 -4.61 4.91 2.12
CA VAL A 174 -5.18 4.68 3.46
C VAL A 174 -5.08 3.22 3.84
N THR A 175 -4.28 2.90 4.86
CA THR A 175 -4.29 1.58 5.50
C THR A 175 -5.46 1.52 6.48
N LYS A 176 -6.36 0.56 6.30
CA LYS A 176 -7.58 0.49 7.11
C LYS A 176 -7.25 0.09 8.55
N ASP A 177 -7.53 0.99 9.46
CA ASP A 177 -7.66 0.70 10.89
C ASP A 177 -8.86 1.49 11.45
N ARG A 178 -9.95 0.82 11.83
CA ARG A 178 -11.14 1.52 12.34
C ARG A 178 -10.96 2.04 13.75
N VAL A 179 -10.06 1.44 14.52
CA VAL A 179 -9.87 1.75 15.93
C VAL A 179 -9.06 3.03 16.09
N THR A 180 -8.07 3.24 15.22
CA THR A 180 -7.16 4.40 15.27
C THR A 180 -7.50 5.50 14.28
N GLY A 181 -8.70 5.49 13.68
CA GLY A 181 -9.09 6.48 12.68
C GLY A 181 -8.22 6.42 11.42
N HIS A 182 -7.84 5.21 11.02
CA HIS A 182 -6.99 4.91 9.86
C HIS A 182 -5.53 5.38 10.01
N ASN A 183 -5.06 5.54 11.25
CA ASN A 183 -3.67 5.79 11.60
C ASN A 183 -3.07 4.60 12.37
N PRO A 184 -2.73 3.48 11.70
CA PRO A 184 -2.25 2.28 12.38
C PRO A 184 -0.94 2.50 13.17
N ALA A 185 -0.16 3.54 12.85
CA ALA A 185 1.05 3.88 13.60
C ALA A 185 0.73 4.29 15.06
N ALA A 186 -0.47 4.83 15.32
CA ALA A 186 -0.92 5.14 16.69
C ALA A 186 -0.91 3.89 17.59
N ALA A 187 -1.16 2.70 17.03
CA ALA A 187 -1.09 1.47 17.80
C ALA A 187 0.33 1.18 18.30
N LEU A 188 1.34 1.46 17.47
CA LEU A 188 2.76 1.27 17.80
C LEU A 188 3.26 2.34 18.77
N TYR A 189 2.90 3.61 18.54
CA TYR A 189 3.30 4.73 19.40
C TYR A 189 2.81 4.57 20.83
N THR A 190 1.68 3.89 21.02
CA THR A 190 1.06 3.66 22.33
C THR A 190 1.22 2.21 22.82
N ALA A 191 1.99 1.38 22.11
CA ALA A 191 2.17 -0.03 22.43
C ALA A 191 2.81 -0.27 23.80
N ARG A 192 3.61 0.67 24.30
CA ARG A 192 4.21 0.63 25.64
C ARG A 192 3.46 1.47 26.69
N SER A 193 2.29 1.99 26.34
CA SER A 193 1.45 2.83 27.21
C SER A 193 -0.03 2.41 27.14
N TYR A 194 -0.89 3.18 26.47
CA TYR A 194 -2.34 2.97 26.46
C TYR A 194 -2.76 1.63 25.85
N TYR A 195 -2.00 1.11 24.89
CA TYR A 195 -2.29 -0.19 24.27
C TYR A 195 -1.39 -1.32 24.75
N LYS A 196 -0.66 -1.13 25.86
CA LYS A 196 0.20 -2.16 26.44
C LYS A 196 -0.53 -3.48 26.68
N LYS A 197 -1.65 -3.44 27.40
CA LYS A 197 -2.54 -4.60 27.63
C LYS A 197 -3.15 -5.15 26.34
N LYS A 198 -3.57 -4.25 25.45
CA LYS A 198 -4.26 -4.61 24.20
C LYS A 198 -3.36 -5.37 23.22
N LEU A 199 -2.07 -5.06 23.24
CA LEU A 199 -1.06 -5.66 22.37
C LEU A 199 -0.19 -6.68 23.10
N HIS A 200 -0.54 -7.05 24.32
CA HIS A 200 0.21 -8.00 25.15
C HIS A 200 1.69 -7.63 25.29
N MET A 201 1.94 -6.33 25.47
CA MET A 201 3.26 -5.75 25.74
C MET A 201 3.52 -5.57 27.25
N ASP A 202 2.73 -6.24 28.09
CA ASP A 202 3.01 -6.41 29.51
C ASP A 202 4.12 -7.44 29.67
N GLU A 203 5.15 -7.07 30.44
CA GLU A 203 6.22 -7.99 30.88
C GLU A 203 5.65 -9.06 31.80
#